data_AF-A0A818JXL3-F1
#
_entry.id   AF-A0A818JXL3-F1
#
_cell.length_a   1.000
_cell.length_b   1.000
_cell.length_c   1.000
_cell.angle_alpha   90.00
_cell.angle_beta   90.00
_cell.angle_gamma   90.00
#
_symmetry.space_group_name_H-M   'P 1'
#
loop_
_entity.id
_entity.type
_entity.pdbx_description
1 polymer ?
#
loop_
_entity_poly.entity_id
_entity_poly.type
_entity_poly.pdbx_seq_one_letter_code
_entity_poly.pdbx_strand_id
1 'polypeptide(L)'
;MVLFGRPAIRNYIRSPRGQWAYWTSYGVFFATYIALACCKRLGRRYPLNLILLSILTLSMSYMMSMISAYFKIESVFIAVGLTSFVCFGVTIFSFQTKFDFTSCVGVLFVISLALVGFGFACIFTYSRILYTVYAALGAVAFSIFLAVDTQLILGGKRHEISPEDHVFASIMLYLDIVYIFMYILMLFGKRE
;
A
#
# COMPACT_ATOMS: atom_id res chain seq x y z
N MET A 1 0.59 -11.06 15.03
CA MET A 1 -0.14 -9.85 15.47
C MET A 1 -0.50 -9.85 16.96
N VAL A 2 -0.83 -11.00 17.57
CA VAL A 2 -1.07 -11.14 19.04
C VAL A 2 0.14 -10.78 19.92
N LEU A 3 1.35 -10.77 19.36
CA LEU A 3 2.58 -10.43 20.07
C LEU A 3 2.69 -8.93 20.44
N PHE A 4 2.03 -8.01 19.71
CA PHE A 4 2.25 -6.56 19.82
C PHE A 4 1.69 -5.89 21.09
N GLY A 5 0.76 -6.55 21.81
CA GLY A 5 0.31 -6.08 23.12
C GLY A 5 1.33 -6.28 24.24
N ARG A 6 2.48 -6.91 23.96
CA ARG A 6 3.51 -7.16 24.98
C ARG A 6 4.38 -5.90 25.20
N PRO A 7 4.61 -5.49 26.46
CA PRO A 7 5.41 -4.30 26.78
C PRO A 7 6.85 -4.37 26.24
N ALA A 8 7.41 -5.58 26.12
CA ALA A 8 8.74 -5.80 25.55
C ALA A 8 8.84 -5.32 24.08
N ILE A 9 7.81 -5.55 23.26
CA ILE A 9 7.81 -5.13 21.85
C ILE A 9 7.66 -3.61 21.75
N ARG A 10 6.82 -3.02 22.59
CA ARG A 10 6.65 -1.56 22.63
C ARG A 10 7.94 -0.83 23.01
N ASN A 11 8.68 -1.38 23.98
CA ASN A 11 9.97 -0.84 24.37
C ASN A 11 11.00 -0.98 23.23
N TYR A 12 10.98 -2.11 22.50
CA TYR A 12 11.82 -2.28 21.32
C TYR A 12 11.49 -1.25 20.23
N ILE A 13 10.21 -1.03 19.90
CA ILE A 13 9.78 -0.09 18.85
C ILE A 13 10.25 1.33 19.15
N ARG A 14 10.15 1.76 20.41
CA ARG A 14 10.59 3.10 20.85
C ARG A 14 12.10 3.21 21.04
N SER A 15 12.82 2.08 21.10
CA SER A 15 14.27 2.07 21.26
C SER A 15 14.98 2.56 20.00
N PRO A 16 16.21 3.12 20.12
CA PRO A 16 17.00 3.50 18.97
C PRO A 16 17.20 2.33 17.99
N ARG A 17 17.38 1.11 18.49
CA ARG A 17 17.56 -0.10 17.66
C ARG A 17 16.32 -0.39 16.80
N GLY A 18 15.12 -0.26 17.36
CA GLY A 18 13.87 -0.44 16.62
C GLY A 18 13.66 0.63 15.55
N GLN A 19 14.03 1.88 15.84
CA GLN A 19 13.98 2.97 14.86
C GLN A 19 14.98 2.77 13.72
N TRP A 20 16.22 2.38 14.02
CA TRP A 20 17.21 2.02 13.00
C TRP A 20 16.71 0.91 12.09
N ALA A 21 16.15 -0.17 12.68
CA ALA A 21 15.56 -1.25 11.91
C ALA A 21 14.44 -0.74 10.97
N TYR A 22 13.55 0.12 11.45
CA TYR A 22 12.49 0.73 10.63
C TYR A 22 13.05 1.51 9.42
N TRP A 23 14.04 2.38 9.63
CA TRP A 23 14.68 3.13 8.54
C TRP A 23 15.45 2.23 7.58
N THR A 24 16.10 1.16 8.07
CA THR A 24 16.76 0.19 7.19
C THR A 24 15.75 -0.57 6.32
N SER A 25 14.60 -0.96 6.86
CA SER A 25 13.53 -1.59 6.08
C SER A 25 12.99 -0.66 5.00
N TYR A 26 12.87 0.64 5.29
CA TYR A 26 12.53 1.66 4.28
C TYR A 26 13.57 1.68 3.16
N GLY A 27 14.86 1.77 3.48
CA GLY A 27 15.94 1.74 2.49
C GLY A 27 15.93 0.47 1.63
N VAL A 28 15.73 -0.70 2.25
CA VAL A 28 15.61 -1.99 1.54
C VAL A 28 14.40 -2.00 0.61
N PHE A 29 13.24 -1.54 1.08
CA PHE A 29 12.02 -1.47 0.27
C PHE A 29 12.24 -0.63 -1.00
N PHE A 30 12.74 0.61 -0.85
CA PHE A 30 12.96 1.50 -2.00
C PHE A 30 14.03 0.98 -2.94
N ALA A 31 15.16 0.48 -2.43
CA ALA A 31 16.22 -0.08 -3.26
C ALA A 31 15.70 -1.28 -4.09
N THR A 32 14.91 -2.15 -3.47
CA THR A 32 14.35 -3.34 -4.14
C THR A 32 13.27 -2.95 -5.14
N TYR A 33 12.39 -2.00 -4.79
CA TYR A 33 11.37 -1.47 -5.70
C TYR A 33 11.99 -0.80 -6.92
N ILE A 34 12.98 0.07 -6.74
CA ILE A 34 13.69 0.75 -7.83
C ILE A 34 14.41 -0.28 -8.71
N ALA A 35 15.08 -1.28 -8.12
CA ALA A 35 15.74 -2.34 -8.87
C ALA A 35 14.75 -3.11 -9.77
N LEU A 36 13.57 -3.45 -9.26
CA LEU A 36 12.54 -4.16 -10.03
C LEU A 36 11.87 -3.26 -11.09
N ALA A 37 11.65 -1.98 -10.79
CA ALA A 37 11.05 -1.02 -11.72
C ALA A 37 12.00 -0.62 -12.86
N CYS A 38 13.27 -0.34 -12.56
CA CYS A 38 14.26 0.11 -13.53
C CYS A 38 14.91 -1.05 -14.31
N CYS A 39 14.98 -2.26 -13.72
CA CYS A 39 15.60 -3.41 -14.35
C CYS A 39 14.59 -4.54 -14.60
N LYS A 40 13.82 -4.45 -15.69
CA LYS A 40 12.85 -5.50 -16.09
C LYS A 40 13.44 -6.90 -16.15
N ARG A 41 14.73 -7.03 -16.49
CA ARG A 41 15.45 -8.31 -16.48
C ARG A 41 15.46 -9.00 -15.11
N LEU A 42 15.50 -8.25 -14.01
CA LEU A 42 15.43 -8.81 -12.66
C LEU A 42 14.03 -9.34 -12.34
N GLY A 43 12.98 -8.63 -12.77
CA GLY A 43 11.59 -9.06 -12.59
C GLY A 43 11.19 -10.30 -13.41
N ARG A 44 11.89 -10.57 -14.53
CA ARG A 44 11.60 -11.71 -15.42
C ARG A 44 12.49 -12.94 -15.17
N ARG A 45 13.59 -12.81 -14.43
CA ARG A 45 14.56 -13.91 -14.24
C ARG A 45 14.25 -14.74 -12.99
N TYR A 46 13.85 -15.99 -13.19
CA TYR A 46 13.74 -16.97 -12.12
C TYR A 46 15.13 -17.44 -11.64
N PRO A 47 15.37 -17.64 -10.33
CA PRO A 47 14.48 -17.41 -9.18
C PRO A 47 14.60 -16.00 -8.56
N LEU A 48 15.43 -15.13 -9.13
CA LEU A 48 15.74 -13.80 -8.55
C LEU A 48 14.50 -12.92 -8.40
N ASN A 49 13.56 -13.01 -9.33
CA ASN A 49 12.31 -12.27 -9.30
C ASN A 49 11.49 -12.54 -8.02
N LEU A 50 11.36 -13.80 -7.59
CA LEU A 50 10.67 -14.19 -6.36
C LEU A 50 11.46 -13.83 -5.10
N ILE A 51 12.79 -13.89 -5.16
CA ILE A 51 13.65 -13.49 -4.04
C ILE A 51 13.49 -11.98 -3.80
N LEU A 52 13.59 -11.15 -4.84
CA LEU A 52 13.41 -9.71 -4.72
C LEU A 52 11.99 -9.33 -4.30
N LEU A 53 10.98 -10.02 -4.83
CA LEU A 53 9.59 -9.84 -4.40
C LEU A 53 9.41 -10.17 -2.91
N SER A 54 10.00 -11.27 -2.42
CA SER A 54 9.89 -11.64 -1.00
C SER A 54 10.62 -10.65 -0.10
N ILE A 55 11.80 -10.15 -0.48
CA ILE A 55 12.51 -9.08 0.25
C ILE A 55 11.65 -7.81 0.33
N LEU A 56 11.06 -7.39 -0.79
CA LEU A 56 10.16 -6.24 -0.85
C LEU A 56 8.96 -6.43 0.08
N THR A 57 8.26 -7.57 -0.01
CA THR A 57 7.08 -7.85 0.81
C THR A 57 7.41 -7.95 2.30
N LEU A 58 8.54 -8.56 2.67
CA LEU A 58 8.97 -8.67 4.06
C LEU A 58 9.36 -7.30 4.64
N SER A 59 10.09 -6.48 3.87
CA SER A 59 10.46 -5.13 4.30
C SER A 59 9.23 -4.25 4.53
N MET A 60 8.26 -4.28 3.61
CA MET A 60 7.01 -3.53 3.76
C MET A 60 6.15 -4.06 4.92
N SER A 61 6.04 -5.39 5.06
CA SER A 61 5.31 -6.01 6.18
C SER A 61 5.90 -5.61 7.53
N TYR A 62 7.23 -5.51 7.64
CA TYR A 62 7.89 -5.02 8.85
C TYR A 62 7.55 -3.55 9.14
N MET A 63 7.62 -2.67 8.13
CA MET A 63 7.25 -1.26 8.28
C MET A 63 5.80 -1.10 8.74
N MET A 64 4.89 -1.82 8.09
CA MET A 64 3.46 -1.84 8.42
C MET A 64 3.19 -2.38 9.83
N SER A 65 3.94 -3.39 10.23
CA SER A 65 3.89 -3.95 11.57
C SER A 65 4.34 -2.94 12.64
N MET A 66 5.37 -2.13 12.34
CA MET A 66 5.84 -1.08 13.25
C MET A 66 4.81 0.03 13.40
N ILE A 67 4.16 0.44 12.30
CA ILE A 67 3.12 1.48 12.31
C ILE A 67 1.87 1.00 13.06
N SER A 68 1.39 -0.20 12.76
CA SER A 68 0.18 -0.75 13.38
C SER A 68 0.34 -1.00 14.89
N ALA A 69 1.57 -1.17 15.38
CA ALA A 69 1.84 -1.33 16.81
C ALA A 69 1.60 -0.06 17.66
N TYR A 70 1.36 1.10 17.04
CA TYR A 70 0.93 2.32 17.74
C TYR A 70 -0.59 2.44 17.89
N PHE A 71 -1.34 1.51 17.29
CA PHE A 71 -2.79 1.49 17.31
C PHE A 71 -3.30 0.33 18.17
N LYS A 72 -4.48 0.53 18.76
CA LYS A 72 -5.17 -0.54 19.49
C LYS A 72 -5.47 -1.70 18.55
N ILE A 73 -5.30 -2.92 19.07
CA ILE A 73 -5.51 -4.16 18.32
C ILE A 73 -6.90 -4.19 17.66
N GLU A 74 -7.95 -3.77 18.39
CA GLU A 74 -9.33 -3.68 17.88
C GLU A 74 -9.44 -2.80 16.62
N SER A 75 -8.85 -1.60 16.64
CA SER A 75 -8.85 -0.71 15.48
C SER A 75 -8.13 -1.32 14.28
N VAL A 76 -7.06 -2.08 14.52
CA VAL A 76 -6.30 -2.67 13.43
C VAL A 76 -7.08 -3.82 12.79
N PHE A 77 -7.79 -4.64 13.58
CA PHE A 77 -8.69 -5.67 13.04
C PHE A 77 -9.85 -5.09 12.23
N ILE A 78 -10.45 -3.97 12.70
CA ILE A 78 -11.46 -3.24 11.93
C ILE A 78 -10.87 -2.78 10.59
N ALA A 79 -9.67 -2.21 10.61
CA ALA A 79 -9.01 -1.74 9.39
C ALA A 79 -8.72 -2.89 8.41
N VAL A 80 -8.25 -4.05 8.90
CA VAL A 80 -8.05 -5.25 8.08
C VAL A 80 -9.38 -5.72 7.48
N GLY A 81 -10.46 -5.79 8.27
CA GLY A 81 -11.77 -6.22 7.79
C GLY A 81 -12.33 -5.31 6.68
N LEU A 82 -12.27 -3.99 6.89
CA LEU A 82 -12.70 -3.00 5.90
C LEU A 82 -11.82 -3.02 4.64
N THR A 83 -10.50 -3.15 4.79
CA THR A 83 -9.57 -3.26 3.65
C THR A 83 -9.92 -4.48 2.80
N SER A 84 -10.09 -5.64 3.43
CA SER A 84 -10.48 -6.87 2.74
C SER A 84 -11.80 -6.69 2.00
N PHE A 85 -12.82 -6.11 2.66
CA PHE A 85 -14.11 -5.84 2.03
C PHE A 85 -13.98 -4.95 0.79
N VAL A 86 -13.26 -3.82 0.89
CA VAL A 86 -13.01 -2.91 -0.24
C VAL A 86 -12.24 -3.61 -1.34
N CYS A 87 -11.16 -4.33 -1.01
CA CYS A 87 -10.30 -4.96 -2.01
C CYS A 87 -11.05 -6.06 -2.77
N PHE A 88 -11.78 -6.95 -2.07
CA PHE A 88 -12.59 -7.98 -2.71
C PHE A 88 -13.73 -7.37 -3.53
N GLY A 89 -14.44 -6.37 -3.00
CA GLY A 89 -15.51 -5.69 -3.71
C GLY A 89 -15.03 -5.04 -5.01
N VAL A 90 -13.95 -4.26 -4.94
CA VAL A 90 -13.33 -3.62 -6.11
C VAL A 90 -12.82 -4.64 -7.11
N THR A 91 -12.16 -5.69 -6.63
CA THR A 91 -11.63 -6.75 -7.50
C THR A 91 -12.77 -7.43 -8.27
N ILE A 92 -13.80 -7.92 -7.57
CA ILE A 92 -14.98 -8.56 -8.18
C ILE A 92 -15.69 -7.62 -9.16
N PHE A 93 -15.86 -6.35 -8.78
CA PHE A 93 -16.45 -5.34 -9.65
C PHE A 93 -15.61 -5.14 -10.93
N SER A 94 -14.29 -5.11 -10.81
CA SER A 94 -13.36 -4.93 -11.93
C SER A 94 -13.40 -6.08 -12.93
N PHE A 95 -13.66 -7.31 -12.47
CA PHE A 95 -13.90 -8.48 -13.33
C PHE A 95 -15.19 -8.38 -14.14
N GLN A 96 -16.25 -7.82 -13.55
CA GLN A 96 -17.59 -7.83 -14.15
C GLN A 96 -17.88 -6.60 -15.01
N THR A 97 -17.26 -5.47 -14.67
CA THR A 97 -17.59 -4.19 -15.28
C THR A 97 -17.08 -4.09 -16.73
N LYS A 98 -17.96 -3.58 -17.61
CA LYS A 98 -17.59 -3.28 -18.99
C LYS A 98 -16.83 -1.96 -19.11
N PHE A 99 -16.95 -1.08 -18.11
CA PHE A 99 -16.26 0.20 -18.07
C PHE A 99 -14.74 -0.01 -18.05
N ASP A 100 -14.02 0.77 -18.86
CA ASP A 100 -12.57 0.69 -18.98
C ASP A 100 -11.90 1.76 -18.10
N PHE A 101 -11.55 1.40 -16.87
CA PHE A 101 -10.84 2.28 -15.96
C PHE A 101 -9.39 2.53 -16.41
N THR A 102 -8.80 1.64 -17.22
CA THR A 102 -7.42 1.82 -17.73
C THR A 102 -7.28 3.05 -18.63
N SER A 103 -8.40 3.55 -19.18
CA SER A 103 -8.44 4.80 -19.94
C SER A 103 -8.32 6.05 -19.04
N CYS A 104 -8.51 5.92 -17.72
CA CYS A 104 -8.47 7.01 -16.74
C CYS A 104 -7.10 7.19 -16.06
N VAL A 105 -6.05 6.47 -16.48
CA VAL A 105 -4.71 6.53 -15.87
C VAL A 105 -4.17 7.96 -15.77
N GLY A 106 -4.40 8.79 -16.81
CA GLY A 106 -3.98 10.20 -16.77
C GLY A 106 -4.68 11.04 -15.70
N VAL A 107 -5.97 10.77 -15.43
CA VAL A 107 -6.72 11.44 -14.35
C VAL A 107 -6.20 10.98 -12.99
N LEU A 108 -5.91 9.70 -12.84
CA LEU A 108 -5.33 9.15 -11.61
C LEU A 108 -3.95 9.74 -11.30
N PHE A 109 -3.13 10.02 -12.32
CA PHE A 109 -1.87 10.73 -12.15
C PHE A 109 -2.07 12.16 -11.60
N VAL A 110 -3.08 12.88 -12.07
CA VAL A 110 -3.39 14.23 -11.53
C VAL A 110 -3.91 14.14 -10.10
N ILE A 111 -4.78 13.17 -9.79
CA ILE A 111 -5.31 12.92 -8.44
C ILE A 111 -4.16 12.58 -7.48
N SER A 112 -3.20 11.76 -7.89
CA SER A 112 -2.06 11.39 -7.04
C SER A 112 -1.15 12.59 -6.76
N LEU A 113 -0.87 13.44 -7.75
CA LEU A 113 -0.15 14.70 -7.54
C LEU A 113 -0.89 15.63 -6.57
N ALA A 114 -2.21 15.76 -6.72
CA ALA A 114 -3.03 16.56 -5.82
C ALA A 114 -3.02 16.01 -4.38
N LEU A 115 -3.12 14.68 -4.21
CA LEU A 115 -3.00 14.03 -2.92
C LEU A 115 -1.64 14.26 -2.28
N VAL A 116 -0.55 14.13 -3.04
CA VAL A 116 0.81 14.43 -2.55
C VAL A 116 0.91 15.88 -2.06
N GLY A 117 0.44 16.84 -2.87
CA GLY A 117 0.41 18.26 -2.48
C GLY A 117 -0.43 18.52 -1.23
N PHE A 118 -1.62 17.92 -1.14
CA PHE A 118 -2.46 18.04 0.05
C PHE A 118 -1.82 17.38 1.29
N GLY A 119 -1.15 16.24 1.12
CA GLY A 119 -0.36 15.59 2.17
C GLY A 119 0.72 16.51 2.73
N PHE A 120 1.45 17.22 1.87
CA PHE A 120 2.42 18.25 2.30
C PHE A 120 1.75 19.39 3.07
N ALA A 121 0.59 19.89 2.61
CA ALA A 121 -0.14 20.94 3.32
C ALA A 121 -0.63 20.48 4.71
N CYS A 122 -1.06 19.22 4.84
CA CYS A 122 -1.48 18.63 6.12
C CYS A 122 -0.35 18.64 7.17
N ILE A 123 0.92 18.46 6.76
CA ILE A 123 2.08 18.50 7.67
C ILE A 123 2.18 19.85 8.39
N PHE A 124 1.89 20.96 7.70
CA PHE A 124 1.99 22.29 8.28
C PHE A 124 0.75 22.73 9.05
N THR A 125 -0.42 22.14 8.74
CA THR A 125 -1.70 22.63 9.28
C THR A 125 -2.09 21.96 10.59
N TYR A 126 -1.54 20.77 10.90
CA TYR A 126 -1.78 19.99 12.14
C TYR A 126 -3.27 19.77 12.51
N SER A 127 -4.20 19.96 11.57
CA SER A 127 -5.64 19.85 11.81
C SER A 127 -6.10 18.41 11.68
N ARG A 128 -6.73 17.88 12.74
CA ARG A 128 -7.28 16.52 12.75
C ARG A 128 -8.33 16.30 11.66
N ILE A 129 -9.15 17.33 11.37
CA ILE A 129 -10.18 17.26 10.33
C ILE A 129 -9.51 17.09 8.95
N LEU A 130 -8.45 17.84 8.66
CA LEU A 130 -7.73 17.72 7.39
C LEU A 130 -7.08 16.34 7.23
N TYR A 131 -6.50 15.77 8.29
CA TYR A 131 -5.99 14.39 8.23
C TYR A 131 -7.09 13.37 7.96
N THR A 132 -8.27 13.54 8.54
CA THR A 132 -9.43 12.65 8.26
C THR A 132 -9.90 12.79 6.81
N VAL A 133 -10.02 14.02 6.29
CA VAL A 133 -10.39 14.25 4.89
C VAL A 133 -9.33 13.67 3.95
N TYR A 134 -8.04 13.92 4.22
CA TYR A 134 -6.93 13.36 3.48
C TYR A 134 -6.98 11.83 3.44
N ALA A 135 -7.24 11.20 4.57
CA ALA A 135 -7.34 9.75 4.64
C ALA A 135 -8.55 9.19 3.87
N ALA A 136 -9.70 9.87 3.92
CA ALA A 136 -10.87 9.47 3.15
C ALA A 136 -10.63 9.58 1.64
N LEU A 137 -10.04 10.69 1.19
CA LEU A 137 -9.69 10.90 -0.22
C LEU A 137 -8.65 9.88 -0.69
N GLY A 138 -7.64 9.60 0.13
CA GLY A 138 -6.63 8.58 -0.12
C GLY A 138 -7.23 7.18 -0.27
N ALA A 139 -8.12 6.78 0.65
CA ALA A 139 -8.79 5.48 0.58
C ALA A 139 -9.62 5.33 -0.71
N VAL A 140 -10.36 6.36 -1.11
CA VAL A 140 -11.15 6.34 -2.36
C VAL A 140 -10.22 6.28 -3.57
N ALA A 141 -9.19 7.13 -3.63
CA ALA A 141 -8.27 7.17 -4.76
C ALA A 141 -7.55 5.84 -4.96
N PHE A 142 -7.00 5.25 -3.89
CA PHE A 142 -6.31 3.95 -3.99
C PHE A 142 -7.27 2.78 -4.26
N SER A 143 -8.56 2.90 -3.91
CA SER A 143 -9.57 1.94 -4.36
C SER A 143 -9.80 2.01 -5.87
N ILE A 144 -9.69 3.20 -6.49
CA ILE A 144 -9.77 3.35 -7.95
C ILE A 144 -8.47 2.88 -8.61
N PHE A 145 -7.29 3.13 -8.01
CA PHE A 145 -6.02 2.52 -8.47
C PHE A 145 -6.12 1.00 -8.47
N LEU A 146 -6.63 0.39 -7.40
CA LEU A 146 -6.82 -1.05 -7.33
C LEU A 146 -7.72 -1.58 -8.46
N ALA A 147 -8.76 -0.84 -8.83
CA ALA A 147 -9.64 -1.18 -9.95
C ALA A 147 -8.87 -1.14 -11.28
N VAL A 148 -8.07 -0.09 -11.51
CA VAL A 148 -7.23 0.05 -12.71
C VAL A 148 -6.20 -1.05 -12.78
N ASP A 149 -5.46 -1.29 -11.71
CA ASP A 149 -4.38 -2.28 -11.68
C ASP A 149 -4.93 -3.70 -11.83
N THR A 150 -6.09 -3.99 -11.23
CA THR A 150 -6.81 -5.24 -11.48
C THR A 150 -7.15 -5.38 -12.96
N GLN A 151 -7.70 -4.35 -13.61
CA GLN A 151 -8.04 -4.41 -15.04
C GLN A 151 -6.81 -4.52 -15.96
N LEU A 152 -5.70 -3.85 -15.61
CA LEU A 152 -4.42 -3.98 -16.33
C LEU A 152 -3.88 -5.40 -16.29
N ILE A 153 -4.11 -6.13 -15.19
CA ILE A 153 -3.68 -7.52 -15.00
C ILE A 153 -4.62 -8.50 -15.71
N LEU A 154 -5.93 -8.23 -15.71
CA LEU A 154 -6.90 -9.06 -16.42
C LEU A 154 -6.77 -8.98 -17.93
N GLY A 155 -6.29 -7.85 -18.45
CA GLY A 155 -6.15 -7.62 -19.88
C GLY A 155 -7.48 -7.50 -20.60
N GLY A 156 -7.43 -7.44 -21.93
CA GLY A 156 -8.65 -7.28 -22.77
C GLY A 156 -9.28 -5.89 -22.72
N LYS A 157 -8.54 -4.90 -22.20
CA LYS A 157 -8.86 -3.46 -22.24
C LYS A 157 -7.79 -2.71 -23.04
N ARG A 158 -7.82 -1.37 -23.01
CA ARG A 158 -6.92 -0.54 -23.82
C ARG A 158 -5.44 -0.66 -23.45
N HIS A 159 -5.15 -0.93 -22.18
CA HIS A 159 -3.81 -1.20 -21.67
C HIS A 159 -3.80 -2.54 -20.93
N GLU A 160 -2.76 -3.34 -21.14
CA GLU A 160 -2.58 -4.62 -20.45
C GLU A 160 -1.10 -4.85 -20.13
N ILE A 161 -0.85 -5.53 -19.01
CA ILE A 161 0.50 -5.91 -18.58
C ILE A 161 0.86 -7.24 -19.24
N SER A 162 2.09 -7.33 -19.77
CA SER A 162 2.60 -8.58 -20.31
C SER A 162 2.65 -9.67 -19.23
N PRO A 163 2.23 -10.92 -19.51
CA PRO A 163 2.27 -12.02 -18.53
C PRO A 163 3.67 -12.26 -17.94
N GLU A 164 4.72 -11.90 -18.66
CA GLU A 164 6.10 -11.98 -18.19
C GLU A 164 6.39 -11.04 -17.01
N ASP A 165 5.63 -9.96 -16.86
CA ASP A 165 5.79 -8.92 -15.83
C ASP A 165 4.88 -9.16 -14.59
N HIS A 166 4.54 -10.41 -14.31
CA HIS A 166 3.70 -10.81 -13.17
C HIS A 166 4.23 -10.33 -11.80
N VAL A 167 5.55 -10.22 -11.62
CA VAL A 167 6.13 -9.68 -10.38
C VAL A 167 5.79 -8.20 -10.21
N PHE A 168 5.86 -7.42 -11.28
CA PHE A 168 5.51 -6.00 -11.24
C PHE A 168 4.01 -5.80 -11.00
N ALA A 169 3.18 -6.58 -11.69
CA ALA A 169 1.74 -6.65 -11.42
C ALA A 169 1.42 -6.97 -9.95
N SER A 170 2.12 -7.95 -9.38
CA SER A 170 1.96 -8.33 -7.97
C SER A 170 2.34 -7.20 -7.01
N ILE A 171 3.40 -6.45 -7.33
CA ILE A 171 3.83 -5.30 -6.53
C ILE A 171 2.78 -4.20 -6.56
N MET A 172 2.23 -3.89 -7.73
CA MET A 172 1.21 -2.83 -7.87
C MET A 172 -0.04 -3.13 -7.02
N LEU A 173 -0.63 -4.32 -7.17
CA LEU A 173 -1.76 -4.74 -6.33
C LEU A 173 -1.41 -4.74 -4.84
N TYR A 174 -0.21 -5.20 -4.48
CA TYR A 174 0.22 -5.24 -3.09
C TYR A 174 0.30 -3.84 -2.47
N LEU A 175 0.88 -2.88 -3.20
CA LEU A 175 0.99 -1.49 -2.72
C LEU A 175 -0.39 -0.86 -2.56
N ASP A 176 -1.30 -1.05 -3.50
CA ASP A 176 -2.67 -0.53 -3.39
C ASP A 176 -3.38 -1.05 -2.15
N ILE A 177 -3.34 -2.36 -1.91
CA ILE A 177 -3.96 -2.97 -0.72
C ILE A 177 -3.34 -2.39 0.58
N VAL A 178 -2.03 -2.23 0.63
CA VAL A 178 -1.33 -1.69 1.81
C VAL A 178 -1.67 -0.21 2.03
N TYR A 179 -1.76 0.60 0.98
CA TYR A 179 -2.17 2.01 1.09
C TYR A 179 -3.64 2.15 1.49
N ILE A 180 -4.55 1.36 0.93
CA ILE A 180 -5.96 1.31 1.37
C ILE A 180 -6.01 1.00 2.86
N PHE A 181 -5.28 -0.02 3.32
CA PHE A 181 -5.19 -0.34 4.74
C PHE A 181 -4.67 0.82 5.59
N MET A 182 -3.59 1.48 5.16
CA MET A 182 -3.03 2.64 5.86
C MET A 182 -4.04 3.78 6.00
N TYR A 183 -4.78 4.11 4.94
CA TYR A 183 -5.79 5.16 4.98
C TYR A 183 -6.99 4.78 5.85
N ILE A 184 -7.48 3.55 5.77
CA ILE A 184 -8.55 3.06 6.65
C ILE A 184 -8.08 3.05 8.11
N LEU A 185 -6.85 2.62 8.39
CA LEU A 185 -6.27 2.68 9.72
C LEU A 185 -6.13 4.13 10.21
N MET A 186 -5.84 5.09 9.34
CA MET A 186 -5.80 6.51 9.70
C MET A 186 -7.20 7.07 10.05
N LEU A 187 -8.26 6.57 9.40
CA LEU A 187 -9.65 6.98 9.67
C LEU A 187 -10.19 6.39 10.98
N PHE A 188 -9.99 5.09 11.20
CA PHE A 188 -10.61 4.33 12.31
C PHE A 188 -9.63 3.95 13.43
N GLY A 189 -8.36 4.30 13.27
CA GLY A 189 -7.28 4.01 14.20
C GLY A 189 -7.38 4.82 15.48
N LYS A 190 -7.65 4.13 16.59
CA LYS A 190 -7.47 4.68 17.93
C LYS A 190 -6.05 4.37 18.36
N ARG A 191 -5.27 5.43 18.58
CA ARG A 191 -3.92 5.33 19.15
C ARG A 191 -3.99 4.92 20.62
N GLU A 192 -2.99 4.18 21.08
CA GLU A 192 -2.76 3.89 22.50
C GLU A 192 -2.10 5.07 23.23
#